data_AF-A0A2N4YNP1-F1
#
_entry.id   AF-A0A2N4YNP1-F1
#
_cell.length_a   1.000
_cell.length_b   1.000
_cell.length_c   1.000
_cell.angle_alpha   90.00
_cell.angle_beta   90.00
_cell.angle_gamma   90.00
#
_symmetry.space_group_name_H-M   'P 1'
#
loop_
_entity.id
_entity.type
_entity.pdbx_description
1 polymer ?
#
loop_
_entity_poly.entity_id
_entity_poly.type
_entity_poly.pdbx_seq_one_letter_code
_entity_poly.pdbx_strand_id
1 'polypeptide(L)'
;HQYQLLVLRFILGVSEGGMLPVVLTMVSNWFPEKELGRANAFVMMFAPLGGMLTAPVSGAIIAALDWRWLFIIEGLLSLVVLVVWWFMISDRPQEAHWLPARERDYLVTTLAAERAAKQAEAPVSKAPVKDVFGNAGLMKLVILNFFYQTGDYGYTLWLPTILK
;
A
#
# COMPACT_ATOMS: atom_id res chain seq x y z
N HIS A 1 -6.36 15.13 -27.75
CA HIS A 1 -6.77 15.17 -26.32
C HIS A 1 -7.04 13.79 -25.70
N GLN A 2 -7.78 12.87 -26.35
CA GLN A 2 -8.08 11.54 -25.76
C GLN A 2 -6.83 10.69 -25.46
N TYR A 3 -5.84 10.66 -26.35
CA TYR A 3 -4.59 9.93 -26.13
C TYR A 3 -3.75 10.47 -24.96
N GLN A 4 -3.80 11.79 -24.69
CA GLN A 4 -3.06 12.39 -23.57
C GLN A 4 -3.58 11.89 -22.22
N LEU A 5 -4.91 11.79 -22.07
CA LEU A 5 -5.54 11.26 -20.85
C LEU A 5 -5.25 9.76 -20.67
N LEU A 6 -5.26 8.98 -21.77
CA LEU A 6 -4.92 7.56 -21.73
C LEU A 6 -3.47 7.32 -21.28
N VAL A 7 -2.52 8.09 -21.83
CA VAL A 7 -1.11 8.00 -21.45
C VAL A 7 -0.92 8.38 -19.98
N LEU A 8 -1.52 9.48 -19.52
CA LEU A 8 -1.44 9.88 -18.11
C LEU A 8 -2.03 8.81 -17.19
N ARG A 9 -3.16 8.21 -17.56
CA ARG A 9 -3.81 7.16 -16.78
C ARG A 9 -2.98 5.87 -16.74
N PHE A 10 -2.31 5.53 -17.84
CA PHE A 10 -1.38 4.40 -17.88
C PHE A 10 -0.18 4.63 -16.96
N ILE A 11 0.47 5.79 -17.03
CA ILE A 11 1.61 6.13 -16.17
C ILE A 11 1.20 6.08 -14.71
N LEU A 12 0.05 6.69 -14.36
CA LEU A 12 -0.48 6.67 -13.00
C LEU A 12 -0.69 5.23 -12.51
N GLY A 13 -1.32 4.38 -13.33
CA GLY A 13 -1.54 2.98 -12.97
C GLY A 13 -0.24 2.19 -12.76
N VAL A 14 0.78 2.43 -13.58
CA VAL A 14 2.11 1.83 -13.41
C VAL A 14 2.78 2.31 -12.12
N SER A 15 2.67 3.60 -11.80
CA SER A 15 3.21 4.18 -10.57
C SER A 15 2.52 3.65 -9.31
N GLU A 16 1.19 3.53 -9.32
CA GLU A 16 0.41 3.10 -8.15
C GLU A 16 0.44 1.58 -7.93
N GLY A 17 0.55 0.79 -9.00
CA GLY A 17 0.42 -0.67 -8.94
C GLY A 17 1.44 -1.36 -8.02
N GLY A 18 2.64 -0.79 -7.88
CA GLY A 18 3.69 -1.30 -6.99
C GLY A 18 3.59 -0.82 -5.55
N MET A 19 2.78 0.20 -5.26
CA MET A 19 2.82 0.89 -3.96
C MET A 19 2.43 -0.03 -2.80
N LEU A 20 1.32 -0.75 -2.93
CA LEU A 20 0.83 -1.62 -1.86
C LEU A 20 1.80 -2.75 -1.49
N PRO A 21 2.31 -3.56 -2.44
CA PRO A 21 3.28 -4.61 -2.10
C PRO A 21 4.60 -4.03 -1.55
N VAL A 22 5.02 -2.86 -2.00
CA VAL A 22 6.20 -2.16 -1.44
C VAL A 22 5.97 -1.80 0.03
N VAL A 23 4.85 -1.14 0.34
CA VAL A 23 4.52 -0.75 1.73
C VAL A 23 4.40 -1.96 2.64
N LEU A 24 3.69 -3.01 2.20
CA LEU A 24 3.55 -4.25 3.00
C LEU A 24 4.90 -4.92 3.23
N THR A 25 5.79 -4.90 2.24
CA THR A 25 7.17 -5.42 2.39
C THR A 25 7.96 -4.60 3.39
N MET A 26 7.90 -3.27 3.31
CA MET A 26 8.55 -2.38 4.28
C MET A 26 8.05 -2.65 5.70
N VAL A 27 6.73 -2.75 5.90
CA VAL A 27 6.15 -3.08 7.22
C VAL A 27 6.64 -4.45 7.71
N SER A 28 6.69 -5.46 6.85
CA SER A 28 7.21 -6.80 7.22
C SER A 28 8.70 -6.81 7.58
N ASN A 29 9.47 -5.81 7.13
CA ASN A 29 10.88 -5.66 7.51
C ASN A 29 11.09 -4.99 8.87
N TRP A 30 10.04 -4.38 9.43
CA TRP A 30 10.12 -3.57 10.65
C TRP A 30 9.35 -4.18 11.82
N PHE A 31 8.29 -4.98 11.56
CA PHE A 31 7.43 -5.53 12.60
C PHE A 31 7.58 -7.06 12.74
N PRO A 32 7.73 -7.58 13.97
CA PRO A 32 7.66 -9.02 14.25
C PRO A 32 6.29 -9.61 13.87
N GLU A 33 6.24 -10.92 13.62
CA GLU A 33 5.05 -11.62 13.14
C GLU A 33 3.81 -11.42 14.05
N LYS A 34 4.03 -11.34 15.36
CA LYS A 34 2.96 -11.11 16.35
C LYS A 34 2.26 -9.75 16.20
N GLU A 35 2.96 -8.75 15.66
CA GLU A 35 2.45 -7.39 15.52
C GLU A 35 2.13 -7.03 14.07
N LEU A 36 2.64 -7.82 13.11
CA LEU A 36 2.52 -7.56 11.68
C LEU A 36 1.05 -7.43 11.22
N GLY A 37 0.15 -8.26 11.77
CA GLY A 37 -1.28 -8.17 11.47
C GLY A 37 -1.89 -6.83 11.87
N ARG A 38 -1.52 -6.29 13.04
CA ARG A 38 -1.97 -4.98 13.51
C ARG A 38 -1.37 -3.85 12.68
N ALA A 39 -0.09 -3.94 12.34
CA ALA A 39 0.57 -2.96 11.47
C ALA A 39 -0.07 -2.90 10.08
N ASN A 40 -0.37 -4.06 9.48
CA ASN A 40 -1.08 -4.13 8.20
C ASN A 40 -2.50 -3.56 8.28
N ALA A 41 -3.21 -3.78 9.39
CA ALA A 41 -4.52 -3.17 9.59
C ALA A 41 -4.45 -1.64 9.60
N PHE A 42 -3.44 -1.06 10.25
CA PHE A 42 -3.20 0.39 10.19
C PHE A 42 -2.92 0.89 8.76
N VAL A 43 -2.10 0.16 7.98
CA VAL A 43 -1.85 0.50 6.57
C VAL A 43 -3.16 0.56 5.78
N MET A 44 -4.03 -0.44 5.97
CA MET A 44 -5.32 -0.50 5.26
C MET A 44 -6.29 0.60 5.69
N MET A 45 -6.24 1.06 6.95
CA MET A 45 -7.06 2.16 7.45
C MET A 45 -6.75 3.50 6.78
N PHE A 46 -5.53 3.71 6.25
CA PHE A 46 -5.20 4.96 5.57
C PHE A 46 -5.98 5.17 4.27
N ALA A 47 -6.41 4.09 3.59
CA ALA A 47 -7.18 4.22 2.35
C ALA A 47 -8.53 4.96 2.56
N PRO A 48 -9.43 4.52 3.47
CA PRO A 48 -10.67 5.25 3.73
C PRO A 48 -10.43 6.62 4.37
N LEU A 49 -9.44 6.75 5.27
CA LEU A 49 -9.12 8.05 5.88
C LEU A 49 -8.63 9.07 4.85
N GLY A 50 -7.80 8.64 3.90
CA GLY A 50 -7.36 9.44 2.77
C GLY A 50 -8.55 9.91 1.95
N GLY A 51 -9.44 9.00 1.55
CA GLY A 51 -10.67 9.36 0.82
C GLY A 51 -11.55 10.37 1.56
N MET A 52 -11.73 10.18 2.88
CA MET A 52 -12.53 11.09 3.73
C MET A 52 -11.93 12.49 3.83
N LEU A 53 -10.60 12.62 3.87
CA LEU A 53 -9.91 13.91 3.97
C LEU A 53 -9.75 14.58 2.61
N THR A 54 -9.43 13.81 1.57
CA THR A 54 -9.21 14.32 0.23
C THR A 54 -10.49 14.93 -0.34
N ALA A 55 -11.66 14.30 -0.17
CA ALA A 55 -12.90 14.81 -0.77
C ALA A 55 -13.28 16.27 -0.36
N PRO A 56 -13.31 16.64 0.94
CA PRO A 56 -13.54 18.02 1.36
C PRO A 56 -12.41 18.98 0.94
N VAL A 57 -11.15 18.53 1.02
CA VAL A 57 -9.99 19.36 0.66
C VAL A 57 -10.02 19.70 -0.83
N SER A 58 -10.21 18.70 -1.68
CA SER A 58 -10.38 18.89 -3.12
C SER A 58 -11.58 19.78 -3.43
N GLY A 59 -12.71 19.61 -2.74
CA GLY A 59 -13.89 20.46 -2.90
C GLY A 59 -13.64 21.93 -2.55
N ALA A 60 -12.93 22.20 -1.46
CA ALA A 60 -12.55 23.55 -1.04
C ALA A 60 -11.58 24.22 -2.04
N ILE A 61 -10.60 23.47 -2.55
CA ILE A 61 -9.65 23.96 -3.56
C ILE A 61 -10.38 24.33 -4.85
N ILE A 62 -11.25 23.45 -5.35
CA ILE A 62 -12.02 23.70 -6.58
C ILE A 62 -12.90 24.94 -6.41
N ALA A 63 -13.57 25.08 -5.26
CA ALA A 63 -14.44 26.22 -5.00
C ALA A 63 -13.70 27.58 -4.95
N ALA A 64 -12.44 27.58 -4.52
CA ALA A 64 -11.66 28.81 -4.35
C ALA A 64 -10.75 29.17 -5.55
N LEU A 65 -10.15 28.17 -6.22
CA LEU A 65 -9.00 28.40 -7.10
C LEU A 65 -9.12 27.81 -8.52
N ASP A 66 -10.02 26.86 -8.77
CA ASP A 66 -10.16 26.02 -9.99
C ASP A 66 -9.56 24.60 -9.88
N TRP A 67 -10.06 23.67 -10.70
CA TRP A 67 -9.65 22.25 -10.72
C TRP A 67 -8.18 22.04 -11.07
N ARG A 68 -7.56 22.98 -11.81
CA ARG A 68 -6.15 22.89 -12.19
C ARG A 68 -5.24 22.98 -10.96
N TRP A 69 -5.64 23.77 -9.96
CA TRP A 69 -4.88 23.95 -8.73
C TRP A 69 -4.91 22.73 -7.83
N LEU A 70 -5.94 21.88 -7.93
CA LEU A 70 -5.98 20.59 -7.25
C LEU A 70 -4.75 19.75 -7.62
N PHE A 71 -4.48 19.59 -8.91
CA PHE A 71 -3.31 18.84 -9.39
C PHE A 71 -1.97 19.45 -8.93
N ILE A 72 -1.87 20.78 -8.91
CA ILE A 72 -0.65 21.48 -8.50
C ILE A 72 -0.43 21.33 -6.99
N ILE A 73 -1.44 21.58 -6.19
CA ILE A 73 -1.35 21.54 -4.72
C ILE A 73 -1.16 20.11 -4.23
N GLU A 74 -1.96 19.15 -4.71
CA GLU A 74 -1.82 17.75 -4.31
C GLU A 74 -0.49 17.15 -4.80
N GLY A 75 -0.07 17.50 -6.02
CA GLY A 75 1.23 17.09 -6.55
C GLY A 75 2.41 17.68 -5.75
N LEU A 76 2.35 18.97 -5.41
CA LEU A 76 3.40 19.60 -4.61
C LEU A 76 3.45 19.05 -3.18
N LEU A 77 2.29 18.84 -2.55
CA LEU A 77 2.20 18.24 -1.23
C LEU A 77 2.80 16.82 -1.24
N SER A 78 2.51 16.04 -2.28
CA SER A 78 3.08 14.70 -2.47
C SER A 78 4.60 14.75 -2.62
N LEU A 79 5.14 15.73 -3.34
CA LEU A 79 6.60 15.93 -3.45
C LEU A 79 7.24 16.30 -2.11
N VAL A 80 6.60 17.17 -1.32
CA VAL A 80 7.09 17.51 0.03
C VAL A 80 7.11 16.27 0.92
N VAL A 81 6.03 15.48 0.92
CA VAL A 81 5.97 14.23 1.68
C VAL A 81 7.03 13.24 1.22
N LEU A 82 7.28 13.13 -0.08
CA LEU A 82 8.34 12.27 -0.63
C LEU A 82 9.72 12.70 -0.13
N VAL A 83 10.02 14.00 -0.12
CA VAL A 83 11.30 14.52 0.39
C VAL A 83 11.44 14.23 1.87
N VAL A 84 10.39 14.45 2.67
CA VAL A 84 10.40 14.13 4.11
C VAL A 84 10.60 12.63 4.34
N TRP A 85 9.87 11.80 3.60
CA TRP A 85 9.99 10.34 3.65
C TRP A 85 11.42 9.88 3.36
N TRP A 86 12.04 10.44 2.30
CA TRP A 86 13.40 10.11 1.90
C TRP A 86 14.44 10.35 3.00
N PHE A 87 14.25 11.38 3.83
CA PHE A 87 15.18 11.67 4.93
C PHE A 87 14.84 10.96 6.24
N MET A 88 13.56 10.62 6.47
CA MET A 88 13.11 10.07 7.75
C MET A 88 13.02 8.55 7.78
N ILE A 89 12.74 7.91 6.64
CA ILE A 89 12.40 6.49 6.61
C ILE A 89 13.53 5.67 5.99
N SER A 90 13.94 4.63 6.72
CA SER A 90 14.92 3.65 6.29
C SER A 90 14.22 2.33 5.95
N ASP A 91 14.70 1.62 4.94
CA ASP A 91 14.07 0.36 4.52
C ASP A 91 14.21 -0.76 5.57
N ARG A 92 15.24 -0.66 6.42
CA ARG A 92 15.54 -1.65 7.46
C ARG A 92 15.85 -0.99 8.79
N PRO A 93 15.51 -1.63 9.92
CA PRO A 93 15.83 -1.10 11.25
C PRO A 93 17.34 -0.94 11.46
N GLN A 94 18.19 -1.70 10.76
CA GLN A 94 19.65 -1.62 10.85
C GLN A 94 20.21 -0.29 10.32
N GLU A 95 19.53 0.32 9.35
CA GLU A 95 19.93 1.54 8.66
C GLU A 95 19.29 2.78 9.31
N ALA A 96 18.38 2.57 10.27
CA ALA A 96 17.64 3.63 10.93
C ALA A 96 18.47 4.36 11.97
N HIS A 97 19.01 5.52 11.59
CA HIS A 97 19.82 6.37 12.47
C HIS A 97 19.02 7.01 13.62
N TRP A 98 17.71 7.14 13.48
CA TRP A 98 16.83 7.73 14.49
C TRP A 98 16.40 6.74 15.58
N LEU A 99 16.63 5.43 15.41
CA LEU A 99 16.16 4.40 16.31
C LEU A 99 17.17 4.16 17.46
N PRO A 100 16.72 4.12 18.74
CA PRO A 100 17.62 3.83 19.85
C PRO A 100 18.29 2.46 19.71
N ALA A 101 19.57 2.36 20.05
CA ALA A 101 20.37 1.14 19.86
C ALA A 101 19.73 -0.11 20.50
N ARG A 102 19.15 0.02 21.69
CA ARG A 102 18.46 -1.08 22.39
C ARG A 102 17.28 -1.63 21.61
N GLU A 103 16.45 -0.75 21.05
CA GLU A 103 15.26 -1.15 20.28
C GLU A 103 15.67 -1.73 18.93
N ARG A 104 16.64 -1.10 18.27
CA ARG A 104 17.24 -1.61 17.03
C ARG A 104 17.74 -3.04 17.22
N ASP A 105 18.54 -3.29 18.26
CA ASP A 105 19.14 -4.60 18.48
C ASP A 105 18.07 -5.65 18.80
N TYR A 106 17.02 -5.29 19.54
CA TYR A 106 15.85 -6.14 19.76
C TYR A 106 15.13 -6.50 18.45
N LEU A 107 14.86 -5.52 17.58
CA LEU A 107 14.19 -5.77 16.30
C LEU A 107 15.05 -6.63 15.39
N VAL A 108 16.33 -6.31 15.26
CA VAL A 108 17.26 -7.04 14.38
C VAL A 108 17.39 -8.50 14.80
N THR A 109 17.55 -8.77 16.10
CA THR A 109 17.67 -10.13 16.63
C THR A 109 16.38 -10.92 16.48
N THR A 110 15.24 -10.32 16.83
CA THR A 110 13.92 -10.97 16.73
C THR A 110 13.56 -11.30 15.29
N LEU A 111 13.70 -10.33 14.37
CA LEU A 111 13.41 -10.52 12.95
C LEU A 111 14.35 -11.53 12.30
N ALA A 112 15.63 -11.57 12.71
CA ALA A 112 16.57 -12.59 12.24
C ALA A 112 16.17 -14.00 12.68
N ALA A 113 15.75 -14.16 13.95
CA ALA A 113 15.27 -15.44 14.48
C ALA A 113 13.98 -15.91 13.76
N GLU A 114 13.01 -15.03 13.54
CA GLU A 114 11.77 -15.35 12.82
C GLU A 114 12.05 -15.75 11.36
N ARG A 115 12.94 -15.03 10.67
CA ARG A 115 13.35 -15.38 9.30
C ARG A 115 14.02 -16.75 9.24
N ALA A 116 14.89 -17.07 10.20
CA ALA A 116 15.55 -18.37 10.29
C ALA A 116 14.54 -19.50 10.57
N ALA A 117 13.58 -19.28 11.47
CA ALA A 117 12.52 -20.24 11.76
C ALA A 117 11.65 -20.53 10.52
N LYS A 118 11.23 -19.49 9.78
CA LYS A 118 10.46 -19.63 8.54
C LYS A 118 11.22 -20.39 7.44
N GLN A 119 12.53 -20.15 7.33
CA GLN A 119 13.37 -20.88 6.37
C GLN A 119 13.57 -22.36 6.76
N ALA A 120 13.53 -22.68 8.05
CA ALA A 120 13.66 -24.05 8.56
C ALA A 120 12.36 -24.86 8.41
N GLU A 121 11.19 -24.24 8.60
CA GLU A 121 9.89 -24.91 8.46
C GLU A 121 9.48 -25.16 7.00
N ALA A 122 9.82 -24.23 6.11
CA ALA A 122 9.63 -24.40 4.69
C ALA A 122 10.81 -23.74 3.96
N PRO A 123 11.77 -24.51 3.40
CA PRO A 123 12.70 -23.90 2.46
C PRO A 123 11.83 -23.32 1.36
N VAL A 124 11.84 -21.98 1.21
CA VAL A 124 11.03 -21.24 0.23
C VAL A 124 11.16 -21.99 -1.08
N SER A 125 10.15 -22.82 -1.34
CA SER A 125 10.28 -23.81 -2.38
C SER A 125 10.43 -22.99 -3.63
N LYS A 126 11.30 -23.43 -4.53
CA LYS A 126 11.22 -23.05 -5.94
C LYS A 126 9.93 -23.63 -6.53
N ALA A 127 8.80 -23.47 -5.83
CA ALA A 127 7.49 -23.94 -6.19
C ALA A 127 7.19 -23.24 -7.50
N PRO A 128 7.20 -24.00 -8.62
CA PRO A 128 7.00 -23.41 -9.92
C PRO A 128 5.63 -22.72 -9.91
N VAL A 129 5.53 -21.56 -10.54
CA VAL A 129 4.31 -20.73 -10.59
C VAL A 129 3.06 -21.55 -10.96
N LYS A 130 3.22 -22.63 -11.74
CA LYS A 130 2.17 -23.59 -12.08
C LYS A 130 1.52 -24.29 -10.86
N ASP A 131 2.27 -24.55 -9.79
CA ASP A 131 1.78 -25.23 -8.59
C ASP A 131 0.92 -24.29 -7.73
N VAL A 132 1.15 -22.97 -7.86
CA VAL A 132 0.30 -21.92 -7.26
C VAL A 132 -1.09 -21.96 -7.90
N PHE A 133 -1.17 -22.05 -9.23
CA PHE A 133 -2.43 -22.18 -9.96
C PHE A 133 -3.10 -23.56 -9.81
N GLY A 134 -2.32 -24.60 -9.49
CA GLY A 134 -2.83 -25.95 -9.18
C GLY A 134 -3.43 -26.09 -7.77
N ASN A 135 -3.16 -25.15 -6.86
CA ASN A 135 -3.70 -25.20 -5.50
C ASN A 135 -5.17 -24.74 -5.48
N ALA A 136 -6.08 -25.70 -5.39
CA ALA A 136 -7.52 -25.45 -5.36
C ALA A 136 -7.97 -24.57 -4.17
N GLY A 137 -7.25 -24.59 -3.05
CA GLY A 137 -7.54 -23.72 -1.90
C GLY A 137 -7.19 -22.26 -2.21
N LEU A 138 -6.00 -22.02 -2.78
CA LEU A 138 -5.58 -20.69 -3.20
C LEU A 138 -6.49 -20.14 -4.30
N MET A 139 -6.83 -20.94 -5.31
CA MET A 139 -7.69 -20.52 -6.40
C MET A 139 -9.08 -20.09 -5.90
N LYS A 140 -9.64 -20.80 -4.91
CA LYS A 140 -10.89 -20.39 -4.25
C LYS A 140 -10.77 -19.02 -3.59
N LEU A 141 -9.65 -18.73 -2.91
CA LEU A 141 -9.40 -17.42 -2.32
C LEU A 141 -9.28 -16.32 -3.38
N VAL A 142 -8.60 -16.61 -4.50
CA VAL A 142 -8.48 -15.67 -5.63
C VAL A 142 -9.84 -15.37 -6.24
N ILE A 143 -10.65 -16.40 -6.50
CA ILE A 143 -12.00 -16.23 -7.04
C ILE A 143 -12.88 -15.44 -6.07
N LEU A 144 -12.84 -15.75 -4.77
CA LEU A 144 -13.58 -15.02 -3.75
C LEU A 144 -13.16 -13.55 -3.72
N ASN A 145 -11.85 -13.28 -3.75
CA ASN A 145 -11.32 -11.92 -3.79
C ASN A 145 -11.77 -11.18 -5.06
N PHE A 146 -11.77 -11.84 -6.22
CA PHE A 146 -12.26 -11.26 -7.47
C PHE A 146 -13.72 -10.80 -7.35
N PHE A 147 -14.61 -11.64 -6.81
CA PHE A 147 -16.02 -11.26 -6.61
C PHE A 147 -16.18 -10.14 -5.58
N TYR A 148 -15.40 -10.18 -4.50
CA TYR A 148 -15.38 -9.10 -3.51
C TYR A 148 -15.00 -7.76 -4.15
N GLN A 149 -13.88 -7.71 -4.89
CA GLN A 149 -13.42 -6.49 -5.58
C GLN A 149 -14.44 -6.02 -6.62
N THR A 150 -15.05 -6.95 -7.37
CA THR A 150 -16.10 -6.62 -8.35
C THR A 150 -17.31 -5.97 -7.67
N GLY A 151 -17.76 -6.54 -6.54
CA GLY A 151 -18.87 -5.99 -5.76
C GLY A 151 -18.55 -4.62 -5.18
N ASP A 152 -17.34 -4.44 -4.64
CA ASP A 152 -16.88 -3.19 -4.04
C ASP A 152 -16.81 -2.04 -5.07
N TYR A 153 -16.22 -2.27 -6.24
CA TYR A 153 -16.22 -1.28 -7.33
C TYR A 153 -17.61 -1.03 -7.90
N GLY A 154 -18.44 -2.06 -8.02
CA GLY A 154 -19.83 -1.94 -8.44
C GLY A 154 -20.61 -1.01 -7.49
N TYR A 155 -20.49 -1.25 -6.18
CA TYR A 155 -21.07 -0.39 -5.15
C TYR A 155 -20.55 1.04 -5.25
N THR A 156 -19.23 1.23 -5.28
CA THR A 156 -18.61 2.56 -5.27
C THR A 156 -18.99 3.42 -6.48
N LEU A 157 -19.08 2.82 -7.67
CA LEU A 157 -19.43 3.55 -8.89
C LEU A 157 -20.92 3.87 -8.99
N TRP A 158 -21.79 2.99 -8.48
CA TRP A 158 -23.24 3.12 -8.66
C TRP A 158 -23.94 3.80 -7.48
N LEU A 159 -23.34 3.78 -6.28
CA LEU A 159 -23.89 4.41 -5.09
C LEU A 159 -24.28 5.89 -5.31
N PRO A 160 -23.44 6.75 -5.94
CA PRO A 160 -23.81 8.14 -6.17
C PRO A 160 -24.97 8.32 -7.15
N THR A 161 -25.14 7.38 -8.09
CA THR A 161 -26.21 7.41 -9.11
C THR A 161 -27.54 6.97 -8.52
N ILE A 162 -27.53 6.06 -7.54
CA ILE A 162 -28.74 5.54 -6.86
C ILE A 162 -29.26 6.50 -5.79
N LEU A 163 -28.36 7.26 -5.14
CA LEU A 163 -28.71 8.22 -4.08
C LEU A 163 -29.20 9.60 -4.61
N LYS A 164 -29.09 9.84 -5.92
CA LYS A 164 -29.68 11.02 -6.58
C LYS A 164 -31.09 10.73 -7.04
#